data_AF-A0AAE1G7F4-F1
#
_entry.id   AF-A0AAE1G7F4-F1
#
_cell.length_a   1.000
_cell.length_b   1.000
_cell.length_c   1.000
_cell.angle_alpha   90.00
_cell.angle_beta   90.00
_cell.angle_gamma   90.00
#
_symmetry.space_group_name_H-M   'P 1'
#
loop_
_entity.id
_entity.type
_entity.pdbx_description
1 polymer ?
#
loop_
_entity_poly.entity_id
_entity_poly.type
_entity_poly.pdbx_seq_one_letter_code
_entity_poly.pdbx_strand_id
1 'polypeptide(L)'
;MAIMTSCCCCLSTRTGSIGVGVICLVVSFCASVGLCFALINADEVTEQLTDSLDLYRTAIKQNMTIERFKLVESVIGLDVLIENLRTILIVALVYYALYTFASLFMTYGSCTSLRSLLLPWLVLEMVPFALQITTIIILFVFGKDDPTLAKGGVYIVSGLLNIVCFVVHVYWWMCPLAHYQSLKEEETVVQALVPPSHPIWQERVSMGGWKLEVGKMALYMSFPVVMFYIFNQPQYFESWTVKMRQELYPPLEQMHGKEIDEYIRKLHAKKEKELLKALAEEDEKMESMGK
;
A
#
# COMPACT_ATOMS: atom_id res chain seq x y z
N MET A 1 -3.15 30.76 14.94
CA MET A 1 -2.87 31.63 13.77
C MET A 1 -3.42 30.92 12.56
N ALA A 2 -4.66 31.25 12.18
CA ALA A 2 -5.28 30.76 10.97
C ALA A 2 -4.38 31.08 9.76
N ILE A 3 -3.89 30.05 9.07
CA ILE A 3 -2.96 30.19 7.93
C ILE A 3 -3.66 30.87 6.75
N MET A 4 -4.99 30.82 6.67
CA MET A 4 -5.82 31.54 5.69
C MET A 4 -7.13 32.00 6.35
N THR A 5 -7.36 33.32 6.40
CA THR A 5 -8.65 33.88 6.85
C THR A 5 -9.68 34.01 5.72
N SER A 6 -9.25 33.82 4.46
CA SER A 6 -10.11 33.92 3.29
C SER A 6 -9.64 32.93 2.22
N CYS A 7 -10.57 32.14 1.67
CA CYS A 7 -10.32 31.29 0.51
C CYS A 7 -10.52 32.15 -0.77
N CYS A 8 -9.78 31.87 -1.85
CA CYS A 8 -9.80 32.67 -3.10
C CYS A 8 -11.22 33.13 -3.46
N CYS A 9 -11.36 34.44 -3.73
CA CYS A 9 -12.59 35.07 -4.21
C CYS A 9 -13.72 35.21 -3.16
N CYS A 10 -13.47 35.90 -2.05
CA CYS A 10 -14.49 36.42 -1.10
C CYS A 10 -15.38 35.37 -0.40
N LEU A 11 -15.16 34.07 -0.64
CA LEU A 11 -15.95 33.01 -0.03
C LEU A 11 -15.47 32.73 1.38
N SER A 12 -16.42 32.64 2.32
CA SER A 12 -16.15 32.17 3.68
C SER A 12 -15.48 30.80 3.64
N THR A 13 -14.53 30.55 4.54
CA THR A 13 -13.88 29.23 4.71
C THR A 13 -14.90 28.11 4.89
N ARG A 14 -16.04 28.40 5.52
CA ARG A 14 -17.17 27.49 5.66
C ARG A 14 -17.77 27.12 4.31
N THR A 15 -18.11 28.10 3.48
CA THR A 15 -18.71 27.88 2.15
C THR A 15 -17.75 27.12 1.23
N GLY A 16 -16.46 27.47 1.28
CA GLY A 16 -15.42 26.73 0.56
C GLY A 16 -15.34 25.26 1.00
N SER A 17 -15.30 25.00 2.31
CA SER A 17 -15.25 23.63 2.85
C SER A 17 -16.49 22.80 2.47
N ILE A 18 -17.69 23.40 2.48
CA ILE A 18 -18.92 22.75 2.01
C ILE A 18 -18.81 22.42 0.51
N GLY A 19 -18.37 23.36 -0.31
CA GLY A 19 -18.21 23.16 -1.75
C GLY A 19 -17.23 22.02 -2.07
N VAL A 20 -16.07 22.01 -1.42
CA VAL A 20 -15.08 20.93 -1.54
C VAL A 20 -15.68 19.59 -1.14
N GLY A 21 -16.39 19.54 -0.01
CA GLY A 21 -17.03 18.31 0.47
C GLY A 21 -18.06 17.74 -0.48
N VAL A 22 -18.92 18.58 -1.07
CA VAL A 22 -19.92 18.12 -2.04
C VAL A 22 -19.25 17.59 -3.31
N ILE A 23 -18.23 18.28 -3.83
CA ILE A 23 -17.49 17.83 -5.01
C ILE A 23 -16.81 16.48 -4.74
N CYS A 24 -16.08 16.35 -3.64
CA CYS A 24 -15.43 15.11 -3.23
C CYS A 24 -16.43 13.96 -3.02
N LEU A 25 -17.60 14.25 -2.46
CA LEU A 25 -18.66 13.26 -2.26
C LEU A 25 -19.16 12.72 -3.61
N VAL A 26 -19.45 13.59 -4.57
CA VAL A 26 -19.92 13.18 -5.90
C VAL A 26 -18.85 12.39 -6.64
N VAL A 27 -17.62 12.89 -6.67
CA VAL A 27 -16.50 12.23 -7.37
C VAL A 27 -16.22 10.84 -6.79
N SER A 28 -16.14 10.72 -5.47
CA SER A 28 -15.87 9.43 -4.81
C SER A 28 -17.01 8.43 -4.95
N PHE A 29 -18.26 8.90 -4.94
CA PHE A 29 -19.42 8.06 -5.22
C PHE A 29 -19.40 7.52 -6.66
N CYS A 30 -19.16 8.40 -7.65
CA CYS A 30 -19.01 8.00 -9.04
C CYS A 30 -17.85 7.01 -9.24
N ALA A 31 -16.71 7.24 -8.58
CA ALA A 31 -15.57 6.33 -8.61
C ALA A 31 -15.92 4.95 -8.03
N SER A 32 -16.64 4.91 -6.91
CA SER A 32 -17.09 3.65 -6.29
C SER A 32 -18.02 2.87 -7.21
N VAL A 33 -18.98 3.54 -7.85
CA VAL A 33 -19.87 2.91 -8.85
C VAL A 33 -19.08 2.38 -10.05
N GLY A 34 -18.14 3.18 -10.58
CA GLY A 34 -17.25 2.75 -11.67
C GLY A 34 -16.42 1.53 -11.30
N LEU A 35 -15.88 1.48 -10.08
CA LEU A 35 -15.13 0.33 -9.58
C LEU A 35 -16.00 -0.91 -9.40
N CYS A 36 -17.27 -0.77 -8.99
CA CYS A 36 -18.21 -1.89 -8.98
C CYS A 36 -18.41 -2.46 -10.38
N PHE A 37 -18.62 -1.62 -11.40
CA PHE A 37 -18.73 -2.07 -12.79
C PHE A 37 -17.44 -2.72 -13.30
N ALA A 38 -16.27 -2.16 -12.97
CA ALA A 38 -14.98 -2.74 -13.31
C ALA A 38 -14.79 -4.11 -12.63
N LEU A 39 -15.27 -4.29 -11.39
CA LEU A 39 -15.18 -5.55 -10.67
C LEU A 39 -16.14 -6.62 -11.22
N ILE A 40 -17.33 -6.21 -11.70
CA ILE A 40 -18.27 -7.12 -12.38
C ILE A 40 -17.68 -7.62 -13.69
N ASN A 41 -17.04 -6.74 -14.45
CA ASN A 41 -16.42 -7.05 -15.73
C ASN A 41 -14.90 -7.26 -15.58
N ALA A 42 -14.45 -7.79 -14.44
CA ALA A 42 -13.02 -7.87 -14.12
C ALA A 42 -12.23 -8.68 -15.16
N ASP A 43 -12.80 -9.75 -15.70
CA ASP A 43 -12.15 -10.58 -16.71
C ASP A 43 -11.94 -9.81 -18.02
N GLU A 44 -12.97 -9.11 -18.52
CA GLU A 44 -12.89 -8.28 -19.72
C GLU A 44 -11.92 -7.11 -19.54
N VAL A 45 -11.93 -6.46 -18.37
CA VAL A 45 -10.98 -5.39 -18.04
C VAL A 45 -9.54 -5.92 -17.98
N THR A 46 -9.34 -7.13 -17.44
CA THR A 46 -8.02 -7.78 -17.38
C THR A 46 -7.51 -8.09 -18.78
N GLU A 47 -8.37 -8.61 -19.67
CA GLU A 47 -8.04 -8.89 -21.06
C GLU A 47 -7.65 -7.60 -21.82
N GLN A 48 -8.48 -6.57 -21.75
CA GLN A 48 -8.20 -5.27 -22.37
C GLN A 48 -6.90 -4.63 -21.86
N LEU A 49 -6.64 -4.73 -20.56
CA LEU A 49 -5.41 -4.22 -19.96
C LEU A 49 -4.19 -5.02 -20.44
N THR A 50 -4.31 -6.36 -20.51
CA THR A 50 -3.23 -7.24 -21.01
C THR A 50 -2.90 -6.91 -22.46
N ASP A 51 -3.90 -6.77 -23.32
CA ASP A 51 -3.72 -6.38 -24.73
C ASP A 51 -3.04 -5.01 -24.87
N SER A 52 -3.49 -4.03 -24.08
CA SER A 52 -2.89 -2.69 -24.06
C SER A 52 -1.42 -2.72 -23.60
N LEU A 53 -1.11 -3.58 -22.64
CA LEU A 53 0.24 -3.74 -22.11
C LEU A 53 1.16 -4.48 -23.07
N ASP A 54 0.67 -5.47 -23.80
CA ASP A 54 1.46 -6.13 -24.84
C ASP A 54 1.71 -5.21 -26.03
N LEU A 55 0.76 -4.36 -26.41
CA LEU A 55 0.97 -3.31 -27.40
C LEU A 55 2.02 -2.28 -26.94
N TYR A 56 1.99 -1.90 -25.66
CA TYR A 56 2.99 -1.02 -25.08
C TYR A 56 4.37 -1.68 -25.00
N ARG A 57 4.43 -2.95 -24.59
CA ARG A 57 5.65 -3.77 -24.48
C ARG A 57 6.30 -3.96 -25.86
N THR A 58 5.51 -4.19 -26.91
CA THR A 58 6.02 -4.31 -28.29
C THR A 58 6.54 -2.99 -28.83
N ALA A 59 5.81 -1.88 -28.63
CA ALA A 59 6.28 -0.53 -29.01
C ALA A 59 7.59 -0.14 -28.30
N ILE A 60 7.73 -0.50 -27.02
CA ILE A 60 8.95 -0.25 -26.26
C ILE A 60 10.12 -1.12 -26.74
N LYS A 61 9.90 -2.43 -26.95
CA LYS A 61 10.98 -3.35 -27.39
C LYS A 61 11.63 -2.89 -28.71
N GLN A 62 10.89 -2.18 -29.56
CA GLN A 62 11.43 -1.62 -30.79
C GLN A 62 12.30 -0.37 -30.58
N ASN A 63 12.12 0.36 -29.47
CA ASN A 63 12.72 1.68 -29.27
C ASN A 63 13.70 1.77 -28.10
N MET A 64 13.71 0.85 -27.14
CA MET A 64 14.51 0.95 -25.90
C MET A 64 15.53 -0.18 -25.73
N THR A 65 16.62 0.08 -25.00
CA THR A 65 17.62 -0.93 -24.61
C THR A 65 17.00 -1.94 -23.63
N ILE A 66 17.17 -3.23 -23.94
CA ILE A 66 16.55 -4.38 -23.24
C ILE A 66 16.79 -4.36 -21.71
N GLU A 67 17.92 -3.84 -21.24
CA GLU A 67 18.25 -3.78 -19.80
C GLU A 67 17.37 -2.82 -19.01
N ARG A 68 16.97 -1.69 -19.61
CA ARG A 68 16.14 -0.68 -18.93
C ARG A 68 14.68 -1.08 -18.84
N PHE A 69 14.21 -1.80 -19.86
CA PHE A 69 12.87 -2.39 -19.84
C PHE A 69 12.72 -3.35 -18.65
N LYS A 70 13.71 -4.22 -18.41
CA LYS A 70 13.70 -5.11 -17.23
C LYS A 70 13.69 -4.37 -15.90
N LEU A 71 14.35 -3.20 -15.82
CA LEU A 71 14.33 -2.38 -14.62
C LEU A 71 12.94 -1.76 -14.38
N VAL A 72 12.30 -1.24 -15.42
CA VAL A 72 10.93 -0.69 -15.31
C VAL A 72 9.93 -1.79 -14.97
N GLU A 73 10.03 -2.95 -15.62
CA GLU A 73 9.18 -4.11 -15.38
C GLU A 73 9.35 -4.65 -13.94
N SER A 74 10.58 -4.67 -13.41
CA SER A 74 10.85 -5.07 -12.03
C SER A 74 10.45 -4.03 -10.98
N VAL A 75 10.53 -2.73 -11.29
CA VAL A 75 10.15 -1.66 -10.35
C VAL A 75 8.64 -1.48 -10.26
N ILE A 76 7.94 -1.50 -11.40
CA ILE A 76 6.50 -1.26 -11.44
C ILE A 76 5.73 -2.57 -11.21
N GLY A 77 6.32 -3.72 -11.57
CA GLY A 77 5.68 -5.03 -11.42
C GLY A 77 4.37 -5.11 -12.20
N LEU A 78 4.36 -4.69 -13.47
CA LEU A 78 3.12 -4.65 -14.26
C LEU A 78 2.42 -6.00 -14.34
N ASP A 79 3.17 -7.08 -14.52
CA ASP A 79 2.59 -8.43 -14.54
C ASP A 79 1.93 -8.75 -13.17
N VAL A 80 2.58 -8.36 -12.06
CA VAL A 80 1.99 -8.49 -10.71
C VAL A 80 0.72 -7.64 -10.57
N LEU A 81 0.66 -6.47 -11.20
CA LEU A 81 -0.52 -5.61 -11.19
C LEU A 81 -1.70 -6.22 -11.96
N ILE A 82 -1.44 -6.86 -13.11
CA ILE A 82 -2.47 -7.60 -13.87
C ILE A 82 -2.94 -8.81 -13.09
N GLU A 83 -2.00 -9.65 -12.60
CA GLU A 83 -2.30 -10.86 -11.85
C GLU A 83 -3.12 -10.56 -10.58
N ASN A 84 -2.89 -9.41 -9.96
CA ASN A 84 -3.59 -8.97 -8.76
C ASN A 84 -4.66 -7.90 -9.02
N LEU A 85 -5.06 -7.68 -10.29
CA LEU A 85 -5.95 -6.58 -10.66
C LEU A 85 -7.26 -6.62 -9.87
N ARG A 86 -7.86 -7.80 -9.72
CA ARG A 86 -9.10 -7.98 -8.96
C ARG A 86 -8.94 -7.57 -7.49
N THR A 87 -7.83 -7.94 -6.87
CA THR A 87 -7.51 -7.56 -5.48
C THR A 87 -7.31 -6.04 -5.38
N ILE A 88 -6.60 -5.44 -6.34
CA ILE A 88 -6.39 -3.99 -6.41
C ILE A 88 -7.73 -3.26 -6.56
N LEU A 89 -8.63 -3.75 -7.42
CA LEU A 89 -9.97 -3.17 -7.59
C LEU A 89 -10.80 -3.25 -6.31
N ILE A 90 -10.73 -4.37 -5.57
CA ILE A 90 -11.42 -4.52 -4.27
C ILE A 90 -10.85 -3.52 -3.25
N VAL A 91 -9.52 -3.43 -3.14
CA VAL A 91 -8.87 -2.48 -2.21
C VAL A 91 -9.23 -1.03 -2.57
N ALA A 92 -9.21 -0.69 -3.86
CA ALA A 92 -9.62 0.62 -4.35
C ALA A 92 -11.10 0.90 -4.03
N LEU A 93 -11.99 -0.07 -4.21
CA LEU A 93 -13.41 0.08 -3.89
C LEU A 93 -13.62 0.35 -2.40
N VAL A 94 -12.94 -0.39 -1.52
CA VAL A 94 -12.99 -0.16 -0.07
C VAL A 94 -12.48 1.24 0.28
N TYR A 95 -11.35 1.64 -0.32
CA TYR A 95 -10.80 2.99 -0.12
C TYR A 95 -11.80 4.08 -0.52
N TYR A 96 -12.37 4.01 -1.73
CA TYR A 96 -13.32 5.02 -2.19
C TYR A 96 -14.65 5.00 -1.41
N ALA A 97 -15.11 3.85 -0.97
CA ALA A 97 -16.28 3.76 -0.08
C ALA A 97 -16.03 4.50 1.24
N LEU A 98 -14.89 4.24 1.89
CA LEU A 98 -14.47 4.98 3.10
C LEU A 98 -14.32 6.48 2.83
N TYR A 99 -13.77 6.84 1.66
CA TYR A 99 -13.61 8.22 1.24
C TYR A 99 -14.95 8.93 1.02
N THR A 100 -15.96 8.25 0.47
CA THR A 100 -17.32 8.78 0.33
C THR A 100 -17.94 9.05 1.70
N PHE A 101 -17.82 8.13 2.66
CA PHE A 101 -18.28 8.35 4.04
C PHE A 101 -17.55 9.51 4.72
N ALA A 102 -16.22 9.60 4.57
CA ALA A 102 -15.42 10.69 5.11
C ALA A 102 -15.81 12.04 4.49
N SER A 103 -16.06 12.08 3.18
CA SER A 103 -16.51 13.28 2.46
C SER A 103 -17.91 13.72 2.92
N LEU A 104 -18.81 12.75 3.18
CA LEU A 104 -20.12 13.02 3.76
C LEU A 104 -20.00 13.63 5.16
N PHE A 105 -19.16 13.07 6.02
CA PHE A 105 -18.89 13.61 7.36
C PHE A 105 -18.25 14.99 7.32
N MET A 106 -17.29 15.23 6.41
CA MET A 106 -16.71 16.55 6.25
C MET A 106 -17.75 17.57 5.79
N THR A 107 -18.61 17.21 4.83
CA THR A 107 -19.67 18.09 4.32
C THR A 107 -20.67 18.42 5.42
N TYR A 108 -21.17 17.40 6.12
CA TYR A 108 -22.09 17.56 7.24
C TYR A 108 -21.45 18.35 8.39
N GLY A 109 -20.19 18.06 8.71
CA GLY A 109 -19.41 18.77 9.72
C GLY A 109 -19.20 20.25 9.39
N SER A 110 -18.99 20.57 8.11
CA SER A 110 -18.87 21.96 7.64
C SER A 110 -20.23 22.70 7.70
N CYS A 111 -21.33 21.99 7.45
CA CYS A 111 -22.69 22.54 7.61
C CYS A 111 -23.05 22.78 9.08
N THR A 112 -22.62 21.90 9.98
CA THR A 112 -22.98 21.93 11.42
C THR A 112 -21.91 22.56 12.31
N SER A 113 -20.78 23.00 11.74
CA SER A 113 -19.61 23.51 12.48
C SER A 113 -19.03 22.49 13.48
N LEU A 114 -19.18 21.19 13.22
CA LEU A 114 -18.66 20.11 14.07
C LEU A 114 -17.25 19.72 13.65
N ARG A 115 -16.24 20.21 14.39
CA ARG A 115 -14.82 19.98 14.09
C ARG A 115 -14.43 18.50 13.97
N SER A 116 -14.97 17.64 14.83
CA SER A 116 -14.60 16.22 14.88
C SER A 116 -14.90 15.46 13.58
N LEU A 117 -15.90 15.90 12.82
CA LEU A 117 -16.34 15.23 11.59
C LEU A 117 -15.49 15.60 10.36
N LEU A 118 -14.72 16.69 10.43
CA LEU A 118 -13.79 17.07 9.34
C LEU A 118 -12.49 16.24 9.39
N LEU A 119 -12.12 15.74 10.56
CA LEU A 119 -10.81 15.11 10.79
C LEU A 119 -10.60 13.81 9.96
N PRO A 120 -11.55 12.87 9.86
CA PRO A 120 -11.34 11.64 9.10
C PRO A 120 -10.99 11.89 7.64
N TRP A 121 -11.65 12.85 7.00
CA TRP A 121 -11.36 13.24 5.61
C TRP A 121 -9.97 13.87 5.48
N LEU A 122 -9.63 14.82 6.38
CA LEU A 122 -8.32 15.47 6.37
C LEU A 122 -7.16 14.48 6.51
N VAL A 123 -7.34 13.41 7.30
CA VAL A 123 -6.34 12.34 7.48
C VAL A 123 -6.29 11.44 6.25
N LEU A 124 -7.45 11.07 5.69
CA LEU A 124 -7.51 10.18 4.53
C LEU A 124 -6.84 10.79 3.29
N GLU A 125 -6.89 12.11 3.14
CA GLU A 125 -6.24 12.84 2.04
C GLU A 125 -4.69 12.75 2.06
N MET A 126 -4.08 12.30 3.16
CA MET A 126 -2.63 12.09 3.20
C MET A 126 -2.18 10.96 2.28
N VAL A 127 -3.04 9.97 2.03
CA VAL A 127 -2.75 8.85 1.12
C VAL A 127 -2.54 9.32 -0.33
N PRO A 128 -3.47 10.05 -0.97
CA PRO A 128 -3.27 10.54 -2.33
C PRO A 128 -2.13 11.55 -2.43
N PHE A 129 -1.83 12.34 -1.40
CA PHE A 129 -0.62 13.17 -1.39
C PHE A 129 0.66 12.34 -1.48
N ALA A 130 0.78 11.28 -0.68
CA ALA A 130 1.94 10.39 -0.72
C ALA A 130 2.09 9.70 -2.09
N LEU A 131 0.97 9.25 -2.68
CA LEU A 131 0.97 8.65 -4.02
C LEU A 131 1.37 9.67 -5.09
N GLN A 132 0.86 10.90 -5.03
CA GLN A 132 1.19 11.94 -6.01
C GLN A 132 2.66 12.37 -5.94
N ILE A 133 3.22 12.50 -4.72
CA ILE A 133 4.65 12.77 -4.53
C ILE A 133 5.49 11.62 -5.10
N THR A 134 5.10 10.38 -4.81
CA THR A 134 5.79 9.18 -5.34
C THR A 134 5.79 9.17 -6.86
N THR A 135 4.65 9.45 -7.49
CA THR A 135 4.52 9.57 -8.95
C THR A 135 5.41 10.67 -9.53
N ILE A 136 5.47 11.84 -8.90
CA ILE A 136 6.37 12.93 -9.31
C ILE A 136 7.82 12.46 -9.28
N ILE A 137 8.26 11.82 -8.18
CA ILE A 137 9.64 11.32 -8.05
C ILE A 137 9.94 10.30 -9.15
N ILE A 138 9.04 9.33 -9.38
CA ILE A 138 9.18 8.32 -10.44
C ILE A 138 9.34 9.01 -11.81
N LEU A 139 8.48 9.96 -12.15
CA LEU A 139 8.53 10.66 -13.45
C LEU A 139 9.87 11.38 -13.67
N PHE A 140 10.42 12.03 -12.65
CA PHE A 140 11.69 12.76 -12.76
C PHE A 140 12.92 11.86 -12.71
N VAL A 141 12.93 10.84 -11.85
CA VAL A 141 14.07 9.92 -11.69
C VAL A 141 14.21 9.05 -12.95
N PHE A 142 13.13 8.42 -13.41
CA PHE A 142 13.19 7.53 -14.56
C PHE A 142 13.19 8.30 -15.89
N GLY A 143 12.62 9.50 -15.93
CA GLY A 143 12.58 10.33 -17.14
C GLY A 143 13.92 10.96 -17.54
N LYS A 144 14.87 11.11 -16.60
CA LYS A 144 16.14 11.81 -16.83
C LYS A 144 17.07 11.08 -17.79
N ASP A 145 17.07 9.75 -17.76
CA ASP A 145 18.17 8.98 -18.34
C ASP A 145 17.89 8.44 -19.75
N ASP A 146 16.69 8.60 -20.32
CA ASP A 146 16.29 7.99 -21.60
C ASP A 146 16.85 8.76 -22.83
N PRO A 147 17.82 8.20 -23.58
CA PRO A 147 18.43 8.86 -24.74
C PRO A 147 17.64 8.63 -26.05
N THR A 148 16.87 7.56 -26.13
CA THR A 148 16.03 7.17 -27.28
C THR A 148 14.76 8.03 -27.36
N LEU A 149 14.37 8.59 -26.23
CA LEU A 149 13.34 9.60 -26.12
C LEU A 149 13.94 11.01 -26.21
N ALA A 150 14.60 11.35 -27.32
CA ALA A 150 15.02 12.73 -27.62
C ALA A 150 13.84 13.76 -27.66
N LYS A 151 12.60 13.30 -27.44
CA LYS A 151 11.44 14.09 -26.99
C LYS A 151 11.25 14.09 -25.46
N GLY A 152 12.33 14.15 -24.67
CA GLY A 152 12.34 14.16 -23.20
C GLY A 152 11.41 15.19 -22.55
N GLY A 153 10.89 16.12 -23.35
CA GLY A 153 9.76 16.97 -22.99
C GLY A 153 8.55 16.22 -22.43
N VAL A 154 8.17 15.00 -22.87
CA VAL A 154 6.90 14.40 -22.40
C VAL A 154 6.92 14.06 -20.90
N TYR A 155 7.96 13.39 -20.40
CA TYR A 155 8.07 13.07 -18.97
C TYR A 155 8.28 14.33 -18.12
N ILE A 156 9.11 15.26 -18.59
CA ILE A 156 9.33 16.54 -17.91
C ILE A 156 8.04 17.35 -17.86
N VAL A 157 7.30 17.46 -18.96
CA VAL A 157 6.01 18.17 -19.05
C VAL A 157 4.97 17.46 -18.18
N SER A 158 4.91 16.13 -18.19
CA SER A 158 3.99 15.35 -17.32
C SER A 158 4.33 15.53 -15.84
N GLY A 159 5.62 15.53 -15.48
CA GLY A 159 6.08 15.78 -14.12
C GLY A 159 5.75 17.21 -13.67
N LEU A 160 5.99 18.21 -14.51
CA LEU A 160 5.62 19.60 -14.26
C LEU A 160 4.10 19.77 -14.12
N LEU A 161 3.32 19.13 -14.98
CA LEU A 161 1.85 19.15 -14.89
C LEU A 161 1.39 18.50 -13.59
N ASN A 162 2.00 17.38 -13.18
CA ASN A 162 1.70 16.74 -11.90
C ASN A 162 2.03 17.63 -10.70
N ILE A 163 3.12 18.41 -10.76
CA ILE A 163 3.45 19.40 -9.72
C ILE A 163 2.35 20.48 -9.66
N VAL A 164 1.89 20.99 -10.81
CA VAL A 164 0.79 21.96 -10.83
C VAL A 164 -0.48 21.35 -10.23
N CYS A 165 -0.85 20.13 -10.63
CA CYS A 165 -1.98 19.41 -10.05
C CYS A 165 -1.80 19.21 -8.53
N PHE A 166 -0.59 18.92 -8.04
CA PHE A 166 -0.31 18.76 -6.61
C PHE A 166 -0.49 20.07 -5.86
N VAL A 167 -0.04 21.20 -6.42
CA VAL A 167 -0.25 22.52 -5.82
C VAL A 167 -1.73 22.87 -5.75
N VAL A 168 -2.50 22.61 -6.81
CA VAL A 168 -3.97 22.79 -6.79
C VAL A 168 -4.60 21.88 -5.75
N HIS A 169 -4.14 20.64 -5.64
CA HIS A 169 -4.66 19.67 -4.69
C HIS A 169 -4.40 20.09 -3.23
N VAL A 170 -3.17 20.50 -2.91
CA VAL A 170 -2.81 21.07 -1.60
C VAL A 170 -3.65 22.30 -1.30
N TYR A 171 -3.83 23.20 -2.27
CA TYR A 171 -4.68 24.37 -2.11
C TYR A 171 -6.14 23.97 -1.78
N TRP A 172 -6.67 22.94 -2.44
CA TRP A 172 -8.02 22.44 -2.16
C TRP A 172 -8.15 21.88 -0.75
N TRP A 173 -7.17 21.09 -0.31
CA TRP A 173 -7.12 20.51 1.04
C TRP A 173 -6.96 21.58 2.14
N MET A 174 -6.25 22.67 1.85
CA MET A 174 -6.08 23.78 2.80
C MET A 174 -7.41 24.45 3.17
N CYS A 175 -8.45 24.38 2.34
CA CYS A 175 -9.73 25.01 2.62
C CYS A 175 -10.49 24.34 3.79
N PRO A 176 -10.75 23.02 3.78
CA PRO A 176 -11.28 22.31 4.94
C PRO A 176 -10.36 22.38 6.16
N LEU A 177 -9.03 22.39 5.97
CA LEU A 177 -8.09 22.54 7.08
C LEU A 177 -8.23 23.90 7.77
N ALA A 178 -8.30 24.99 6.99
CA ALA A 178 -8.49 26.33 7.53
C ALA A 178 -9.82 26.44 8.30
N HIS A 179 -10.89 25.83 7.78
CA HIS A 179 -12.17 25.77 8.49
C HIS A 179 -12.08 24.94 9.78
N TYR A 180 -11.38 23.80 9.76
CA TYR A 180 -11.11 23.01 10.95
C TYR A 180 -10.35 23.80 12.03
N GLN A 181 -9.34 24.57 11.60
CA GLN A 181 -8.56 25.44 12.50
C GLN A 181 -9.40 26.58 13.07
N SER A 182 -10.28 27.22 12.27
CA SER A 182 -11.14 28.29 12.76
C SER A 182 -12.12 27.79 13.83
N LEU A 183 -12.70 26.60 13.64
CA LEU A 183 -13.57 25.97 14.64
C LEU A 183 -12.82 25.61 15.93
N LYS A 184 -11.54 25.22 15.81
CA LYS A 184 -10.68 24.98 16.97
C LYS A 184 -10.40 26.26 17.74
N GLU A 185 -10.08 27.36 17.06
CA GLU A 185 -9.84 28.65 17.70
C GLU A 185 -11.11 29.16 18.42
N GLU A 186 -12.28 29.06 17.79
CA GLU A 186 -13.56 29.43 18.40
C GLU A 186 -13.87 28.62 19.67
N GLU A 187 -13.67 27.30 19.64
CA GLU A 187 -13.83 26.44 20.81
C GLU A 187 -12.88 26.84 21.96
N THR A 188 -11.61 27.14 21.65
CA THR A 188 -10.62 27.56 22.65
C THR A 188 -10.92 28.93 23.27
N VAL A 189 -11.44 29.88 22.48
CA VAL A 189 -11.83 31.20 22.97
C VAL A 189 -13.04 31.09 23.90
N VAL A 190 -14.07 30.33 23.49
CA VAL A 190 -15.22 30.03 24.36
C VAL A 190 -14.75 29.36 25.65
N GLN A 191 -13.74 28.48 25.56
CA GLN A 191 -13.17 27.81 26.72
C GLN A 191 -12.46 28.76 27.69
N ALA A 192 -11.75 29.77 27.18
CA ALA A 192 -11.07 30.75 28.02
C ALA A 192 -12.03 31.72 28.72
N LEU A 193 -13.17 32.02 28.12
CA LEU A 193 -14.15 32.99 28.64
C LEU A 193 -15.06 32.41 29.73
N VAL A 194 -15.27 31.10 29.76
CA VAL A 194 -16.18 30.46 30.72
C VAL A 194 -15.37 29.97 31.94
N PRO A 195 -15.62 30.49 33.16
CA PRO A 195 -14.87 30.06 34.33
C PRO A 195 -15.07 28.56 34.61
N PRO A 196 -14.05 27.84 35.13
CA PRO A 196 -14.10 26.38 35.31
C PRO A 196 -15.22 25.87 36.22
N SER A 197 -15.78 26.74 37.07
CA SER A 197 -16.90 26.45 37.96
C SER A 197 -18.27 26.45 37.29
N HIS A 198 -18.36 26.83 36.01
CA HIS A 198 -19.64 26.93 35.31
C HIS A 198 -20.19 25.53 34.93
N PRO A 199 -21.48 25.22 35.19
CA PRO A 199 -22.07 23.88 34.98
C PRO A 199 -21.98 23.36 33.53
N ILE A 200 -21.88 24.24 32.54
CA ILE A 200 -21.58 23.88 31.13
C ILE A 200 -20.30 23.05 30.98
N TRP A 201 -19.29 23.26 31.84
CA TRP A 201 -18.07 22.44 31.83
C TRP A 201 -18.33 21.01 32.28
N GLN A 202 -19.14 20.83 33.32
CA GLN A 202 -19.52 19.49 33.80
C GLN A 202 -20.28 18.72 32.72
N GLU A 203 -21.15 19.38 31.95
CA GLU A 203 -21.95 18.72 30.91
C GLU A 203 -21.15 18.40 29.63
N ARG A 204 -20.27 19.31 29.19
CA ARG A 204 -19.46 19.12 27.97
C ARG A 204 -18.36 18.06 28.17
N VAL A 205 -17.78 17.99 29.37
CA VAL A 205 -16.84 16.93 29.77
C VAL A 205 -17.57 15.59 29.94
N SER A 206 -18.81 15.60 30.43
CA SER A 206 -19.60 14.40 30.76
C SER A 206 -20.24 13.69 29.55
N MET A 207 -20.60 14.38 28.45
CA MET A 207 -21.39 13.72 27.38
C MET A 207 -20.73 13.60 26.01
N GLY A 208 -19.75 14.44 25.66
CA GLY A 208 -19.11 14.43 24.34
C GLY A 208 -17.63 14.03 24.34
N GLY A 209 -16.86 14.49 25.32
CA GLY A 209 -15.41 14.28 25.38
C GLY A 209 -15.01 12.82 25.54
N TRP A 210 -15.56 12.13 26.55
CA TRP A 210 -15.18 10.74 26.82
C TRP A 210 -15.63 9.78 25.73
N LYS A 211 -16.82 9.97 25.12
CA LYS A 211 -17.31 9.11 24.04
C LYS A 211 -16.41 9.22 22.80
N LEU A 212 -15.94 10.44 22.49
CA LEU A 212 -15.04 10.68 21.37
C LEU A 212 -13.63 10.14 21.65
N GLU A 213 -13.13 10.28 22.88
CA GLU A 213 -11.85 9.71 23.32
C GLU A 213 -11.88 8.17 23.31
N VAL A 214 -12.96 7.55 23.80
CA VAL A 214 -13.15 6.09 23.70
C VAL A 214 -13.22 5.65 22.24
N GLY A 215 -13.88 6.41 21.37
CA GLY A 215 -13.90 6.15 19.92
C GLY A 215 -12.52 6.20 19.28
N LYS A 216 -11.69 7.20 19.62
CA LYS A 216 -10.28 7.27 19.18
C LYS A 216 -9.48 6.09 19.69
N MET A 217 -9.63 5.74 20.97
CA MET A 217 -8.89 4.63 21.57
C MET A 217 -9.30 3.29 20.95
N ALA A 218 -10.59 3.09 20.66
CA ALA A 218 -11.10 1.93 19.95
C ALA A 218 -10.57 1.86 18.51
N LEU A 219 -10.53 2.99 17.79
CA LEU A 219 -9.94 3.06 16.44
C LEU A 219 -8.45 2.70 16.48
N TYR A 220 -7.67 3.28 17.40
CA TYR A 220 -6.24 3.02 17.52
C TYR A 220 -5.92 1.60 17.98
N MET A 221 -6.80 0.97 18.77
CA MET A 221 -6.65 -0.42 19.21
C MET A 221 -7.09 -1.41 18.14
N SER A 222 -8.20 -1.13 17.44
CA SER A 222 -8.73 -2.02 16.40
C SER A 222 -7.88 -2.01 15.13
N PHE A 223 -7.32 -0.86 14.75
CA PHE A 223 -6.47 -0.74 13.56
C PHE A 223 -5.33 -1.77 13.50
N PRO A 224 -4.40 -1.85 14.48
CA PRO A 224 -3.31 -2.82 14.45
C PRO A 224 -3.79 -4.27 14.53
N VAL A 225 -4.91 -4.56 15.23
CA VAL A 225 -5.47 -5.92 15.32
C VAL A 225 -6.05 -6.37 13.98
N VAL A 226 -6.78 -5.49 13.29
CA VAL A 226 -7.33 -5.76 11.95
C VAL A 226 -6.21 -5.87 10.93
N MET A 227 -5.23 -4.96 10.96
CA MET A 227 -4.05 -5.02 10.10
C MET A 227 -3.31 -6.35 10.31
N PHE A 228 -3.03 -6.71 11.56
CA PHE A 228 -2.38 -7.98 11.89
C PHE A 228 -3.20 -9.17 11.39
N TYR A 229 -4.51 -9.19 11.58
CA TYR A 229 -5.36 -10.28 11.11
C TYR A 229 -5.32 -10.45 9.58
N ILE A 230 -5.33 -9.34 8.83
CA ILE A 230 -5.26 -9.37 7.37
C ILE A 230 -3.87 -9.84 6.91
N PHE A 231 -2.80 -9.29 7.47
CA PHE A 231 -1.44 -9.59 7.03
C PHE A 231 -0.91 -10.94 7.50
N ASN A 232 -1.43 -11.50 8.60
CA ASN A 232 -0.98 -12.79 9.13
C ASN A 232 -1.85 -13.98 8.69
N GLN A 233 -2.64 -13.85 7.62
CA GLN A 233 -3.35 -15.01 7.10
C GLN A 233 -2.35 -16.02 6.50
N PRO A 234 -2.34 -17.27 6.98
CA PRO A 234 -1.33 -18.27 6.58
C PRO A 234 -1.35 -18.56 5.07
N GLN A 235 -2.49 -18.35 4.42
CA GLN A 235 -2.67 -18.55 2.97
C GLN A 235 -1.71 -17.73 2.10
N TYR A 236 -1.34 -16.52 2.52
CA TYR A 236 -0.38 -15.68 1.79
C TYR A 236 1.07 -16.13 2.01
N PHE A 237 1.38 -16.65 3.20
CA PHE A 237 2.72 -17.12 3.54
C PHE A 237 3.03 -18.50 2.98
N GLU A 238 2.02 -19.37 2.87
CA GLU A 238 2.22 -20.75 2.45
C GLU A 238 2.71 -20.84 0.99
N SER A 239 2.10 -20.09 0.08
CA SER A 239 2.53 -20.05 -1.33
C SER A 239 3.93 -19.46 -1.50
N TRP A 240 4.24 -18.37 -0.78
CA TRP A 240 5.56 -17.74 -0.82
C TRP A 240 6.65 -18.63 -0.21
N THR A 241 6.40 -19.24 0.95
CA THR A 241 7.38 -20.13 1.59
C THR A 241 7.60 -21.42 0.81
N VAL A 242 6.56 -21.97 0.17
CA VAL A 242 6.70 -23.14 -0.73
C VAL A 242 7.54 -22.77 -1.95
N LYS A 243 7.25 -21.64 -2.62
CA LYS A 243 8.02 -21.18 -3.77
C LYS A 243 9.47 -20.90 -3.40
N MET A 244 9.71 -20.19 -2.30
CA MET A 244 11.05 -19.89 -1.79
C MET A 244 11.81 -21.17 -1.43
N ARG A 245 11.15 -22.15 -0.80
CA ARG A 245 11.74 -23.47 -0.53
C ARG A 245 12.13 -24.19 -1.82
N GLN A 246 11.30 -24.13 -2.85
CA GLN A 246 11.58 -24.74 -4.16
C GLN A 246 12.71 -24.03 -4.91
N GLU A 247 12.86 -22.70 -4.77
CA GLU A 247 13.96 -21.95 -5.36
C GLU A 247 15.30 -22.18 -4.64
N LEU A 248 15.30 -22.19 -3.29
CA LEU A 248 16.51 -22.44 -2.50
C LEU A 248 16.93 -23.92 -2.50
N TYR A 249 15.97 -24.83 -2.52
CA TYR A 249 16.17 -26.27 -2.55
C TYR A 249 15.41 -26.83 -3.74
N PRO A 250 15.92 -26.64 -4.97
CA PRO A 250 15.32 -27.27 -6.14
C PRO A 250 15.18 -28.77 -5.86
N PRO A 251 14.02 -29.38 -6.18
CA PRO A 251 13.82 -30.80 -5.97
C PRO A 251 14.98 -31.53 -6.66
N LEU A 252 15.76 -32.31 -5.92
CA LEU A 252 16.88 -33.07 -6.47
C LEU A 252 16.34 -33.85 -7.66
N GLU A 253 16.75 -33.44 -8.87
CA GLU A 253 16.42 -34.19 -10.08
C GLU A 253 16.85 -35.63 -9.87
N GLN A 254 16.05 -36.57 -10.39
CA GLN A 254 16.25 -38.02 -10.25
C GLN A 254 17.64 -38.51 -10.68
N MET A 255 18.42 -37.68 -11.38
CA MET A 255 19.83 -37.90 -11.73
C MET A 255 20.77 -37.85 -10.50
N HIS A 256 20.65 -36.86 -9.62
CA HIS A 256 21.54 -36.74 -8.44
C HIS A 256 21.20 -37.76 -7.35
N GLY A 257 19.94 -38.18 -7.25
CA GLY A 257 19.54 -39.24 -6.31
C GLY A 257 20.29 -40.56 -6.57
N LYS A 258 20.49 -40.92 -7.85
CA LYS A 258 21.23 -42.12 -8.23
C LYS A 258 22.73 -42.01 -7.92
N GLU A 259 23.33 -40.85 -8.13
CA GLU A 259 24.74 -40.62 -7.81
C GLU A 259 25.00 -40.63 -6.30
N ILE A 260 24.08 -40.06 -5.51
CA ILE A 260 24.13 -40.11 -4.05
C ILE A 260 23.95 -41.54 -3.55
N ASP A 261 22.98 -42.29 -4.08
CA ASP A 261 22.77 -43.70 -3.73
C ASP A 261 23.98 -44.58 -4.08
N GLU A 262 24.61 -44.36 -5.23
CA GLU A 262 25.86 -45.04 -5.59
C GLU A 262 27.01 -44.68 -4.65
N TYR A 263 27.13 -43.41 -4.25
CA TYR A 263 28.16 -42.98 -3.33
C TYR A 263 27.96 -43.59 -1.93
N ILE A 264 26.72 -43.64 -1.45
CA ILE A 264 26.33 -44.30 -0.20
C ILE A 264 26.68 -45.79 -0.27
N ARG A 265 26.32 -46.49 -1.36
CA ARG A 265 26.67 -47.91 -1.55
C ARG A 265 28.18 -48.16 -1.55
N LYS A 266 28.96 -47.29 -2.21
CA LYS A 266 30.43 -47.37 -2.22
C LYS A 266 31.03 -47.18 -0.82
N LEU A 267 30.49 -46.25 -0.04
CA LEU A 267 30.90 -46.03 1.36
C LEU A 267 30.60 -47.24 2.25
N HIS A 268 29.41 -47.81 2.15
CA HIS A 268 29.03 -49.01 2.91
C HIS A 268 29.93 -50.20 2.55
N ALA A 269 30.16 -50.45 1.26
CA ALA A 269 31.04 -51.53 0.80
C ALA A 269 32.50 -51.35 1.27
N LYS A 270 32.99 -50.11 1.36
CA LYS A 270 34.33 -49.83 1.87
C LYS A 270 34.41 -50.10 3.38
N LYS A 271 33.42 -49.64 4.16
CA LYS A 271 33.34 -49.91 5.61
C LYS A 271 33.26 -51.40 5.91
N GLU A 272 32.48 -52.17 5.14
CA GLU A 272 32.37 -53.62 5.34
C GLU A 272 33.70 -54.33 5.09
N LYS A 273 34.44 -53.92 4.04
CA LYS A 273 35.78 -54.46 3.77
C LYS A 273 36.80 -54.10 4.86
N GLU A 274 36.75 -52.88 5.38
CA GLU A 274 37.62 -52.46 6.50
C GLU A 274 37.30 -53.27 7.76
N LEU A 275 36.02 -53.50 8.06
CA LEU A 275 35.59 -54.31 9.20
C LEU A 275 36.04 -55.77 9.07
N LEU A 276 35.89 -56.38 7.88
CA LEU A 276 36.32 -57.76 7.65
C LEU A 276 37.84 -57.94 7.77
N LYS A 277 38.63 -56.95 7.34
CA LYS A 277 40.09 -56.96 7.52
C LYS A 277 40.48 -56.86 9.00
N ALA A 278 39.81 -55.98 9.76
CA ALA A 278 40.06 -55.87 11.18
C ALA A 278 39.75 -57.18 11.94
N LEU A 279 38.65 -57.85 11.58
CA LEU A 279 38.30 -59.16 12.16
C LEU A 279 39.33 -60.25 11.81
N ALA A 280 39.80 -60.32 10.57
CA ALA A 280 40.82 -61.29 10.17
C ALA A 280 42.17 -61.07 10.89
N GLU A 281 42.57 -59.82 11.08
CA GLU A 281 43.78 -59.47 11.85
C GLU A 281 43.62 -59.78 13.34
N GLU A 282 42.41 -59.72 13.90
CA GLU A 282 42.13 -60.15 15.27
C GLU A 282 42.19 -61.68 15.40
N ASP A 283 41.63 -62.43 14.45
CA ASP A 283 41.69 -63.89 14.43
C ASP A 283 43.14 -64.42 14.33
N GLU A 284 43.98 -63.84 13.46
CA GLU A 284 45.41 -64.20 13.35
C GLU A 284 46.19 -63.88 14.64
N LYS A 285 45.84 -62.78 15.32
CA LYS A 285 46.42 -62.45 16.64
C LYS A 285 46.00 -63.46 17.71
N MET A 286 44.74 -63.92 17.69
CA MET A 286 44.29 -64.96 18.62
C MET A 286 44.95 -66.32 18.36
N GLU A 287 45.16 -66.70 17.10
CA GLU A 287 45.87 -67.95 16.75
C GLU A 287 47.36 -67.91 17.12
N SER A 288 48.03 -66.76 16.99
CA SER A 288 49.45 -66.61 17.35
C SER A 288 49.71 -66.53 18.86
N MET A 289 48.71 -66.15 19.67
CA MET A 289 48.79 -66.21 21.14
C MET A 289 48.43 -67.59 21.72
N GLY A 290 47.83 -68.49 20.91
CA GLY A 290 47.42 -69.84 21.31
C GLY A 290 48.45 -70.95 21.06
N LYS A 291 49.65 -70.61 20.55
CA LYS A 291 50.80 -71.51 20.38
C LYS A 291 51.91 -71.16 21.36
#